data_AF-A0A950W847-F1
#
_entry.id   AF-A0A950W847-F1
#
_cell.length_a   1.000
_cell.length_b   1.000
_cell.length_c   1.000
_cell.angle_alpha   90.00
_cell.angle_beta   90.00
_cell.angle_gamma   90.00
#
_symmetry.space_group_name_H-M   'P 1'
#
loop_
_entity.id
_entity.type
_entity.pdbx_description
1 polymer ?
#
loop_
_entity_poly.entity_id
_entity_poly.type
_entity_poly.pdbx_seq_one_letter_code
_entity_poly.pdbx_strand_id
1 'polypeptide(L)'
;MIADADTEEFAERQLADTGWAAREARDFLKRLWPDDGSIAPVETVNGRITAQLRHQWGLNATLDPENEGKNRSDHRHHAIDALVVALTSRAFVKRLADWHKQRETGAHPPQFEAPWTGLFEGLKTSVAEVVVSHRVQRKLSGPLHEERPLGLTAEEPEKSGGLVLVRRKPVHELSNREVTQIRDGAIRNMMKARAPTEADRKALASRPLTLQDRNHPQGRPITKVRLLVERQPRAVMAVKSDGRTFAELGQSLRHLALYRTPEGKIVSRTKTRLQAIEHLRKFKTPVQRTLDDGSVLVFSLCAGEILARRLANGSVEHLVVRKVNQAGRVFYKPVVRADTPKPEVSFGPASFADGSIWKVSVDPIGRVRPARD
;
A
#
# COMPACT_ATOMS: atom_id res chain seq x y z
N MET A 1 -2.12 3.39 -18.55
CA MET A 1 -2.11 2.03 -17.94
C MET A 1 -1.18 2.10 -16.74
N ILE A 2 -1.72 1.97 -15.54
CA ILE A 2 -0.89 1.70 -14.36
C ILE A 2 -0.56 0.22 -14.51
N ALA A 3 0.70 -0.13 -14.77
CA ALA A 3 1.11 -1.53 -14.83
C ALA A 3 0.68 -2.19 -13.51
N ASP A 4 -0.10 -3.27 -13.61
CA ASP A 4 -0.37 -4.12 -12.46
C ASP A 4 0.97 -4.61 -11.93
N ALA A 5 1.13 -4.64 -10.60
CA ALA A 5 2.41 -4.93 -9.95
C ALA A 5 2.97 -6.34 -10.25
N ASP A 6 2.21 -7.18 -10.95
CA ASP A 6 2.54 -8.56 -11.32
C ASP A 6 2.93 -8.72 -12.81
N THR A 7 3.16 -7.64 -13.58
CA THR A 7 3.68 -7.77 -14.96
C THR A 7 5.21 -7.88 -15.00
N GLU A 8 5.74 -8.68 -15.94
CA GLU A 8 7.20 -8.77 -16.18
C GLU A 8 7.81 -7.40 -16.48
N GLU A 9 7.12 -6.55 -17.25
CA GLU A 9 7.52 -5.17 -17.54
C GLU A 9 7.66 -4.32 -16.26
N PHE A 10 6.75 -4.49 -15.28
CA PHE A 10 6.85 -3.80 -14.00
C PHE A 10 8.09 -4.28 -13.22
N ALA A 11 8.34 -5.58 -13.20
CA ALA A 11 9.50 -6.16 -12.53
C ALA A 11 10.83 -5.71 -13.16
N GLU A 12 10.92 -5.72 -14.49
CA GLU A 12 12.08 -5.23 -15.24
C GLU A 12 12.36 -3.76 -14.98
N ARG A 13 11.32 -2.92 -14.96
CA ARG A 13 11.45 -1.51 -14.63
C ARG A 13 11.95 -1.29 -13.21
N GLN A 14 11.41 -2.03 -12.23
CA GLN A 14 11.89 -1.95 -10.85
C GLN A 14 13.37 -2.37 -10.73
N LEU A 15 13.79 -3.38 -11.49
CA LEU A 15 15.20 -3.81 -11.55
C LEU A 15 16.10 -2.73 -12.17
N ALA A 16 15.66 -2.08 -13.25
CA ALA A 16 16.39 -0.98 -13.87
C ALA A 16 16.52 0.23 -12.92
N ASP A 17 15.42 0.64 -12.28
CA ASP A 17 15.37 1.77 -11.36
C ASP A 17 16.26 1.52 -10.11
N THR A 18 16.22 0.31 -9.55
CA THR A 18 17.10 -0.06 -8.42
C THR A 18 18.57 -0.08 -8.80
N GLY A 19 18.89 -0.57 -10.01
CA GLY A 19 20.25 -0.53 -10.54
C GLY A 19 20.76 0.90 -10.76
N TRP A 20 19.92 1.80 -11.26
CA TRP A 20 20.27 3.22 -11.42
C TRP A 20 20.51 3.88 -10.04
N ALA A 21 19.59 3.70 -9.09
CA ALA A 21 19.72 4.27 -7.75
C ALA A 21 21.00 3.80 -7.02
N ALA A 22 21.39 2.53 -7.18
CA ALA A 22 22.62 2.00 -6.60
C ALA A 22 23.88 2.66 -7.20
N ARG A 23 23.89 2.94 -8.51
CA ARG A 23 25.01 3.61 -9.18
C ARG A 23 25.13 5.07 -8.73
N GLU A 24 24.02 5.79 -8.68
CA GLU A 24 23.99 7.17 -8.19
C GLU A 24 24.43 7.26 -6.72
N ALA A 25 23.97 6.35 -5.87
CA ALA A 25 24.40 6.28 -4.48
C ALA A 25 25.91 6.04 -4.38
N ARG A 26 26.45 5.07 -5.13
CA ARG A 26 27.90 4.82 -5.19
C ARG A 26 28.67 6.07 -5.61
N ASP A 27 28.24 6.72 -6.69
CA ASP A 27 28.95 7.86 -7.26
C ASP A 27 28.90 9.09 -6.34
N PHE A 28 27.79 9.27 -5.63
CA PHE A 28 27.68 10.27 -4.56
C PHE A 28 28.63 9.97 -3.40
N LEU A 29 28.63 8.74 -2.88
CA LEU A 29 29.50 8.35 -1.77
C LEU A 29 30.98 8.49 -2.14
N LYS A 30 31.39 8.14 -3.37
CA LYS A 30 32.77 8.31 -3.83
C LYS A 30 33.25 9.76 -3.87
N ARG A 31 32.34 10.74 -3.95
CA ARG A 31 32.69 12.17 -3.86
C ARG A 31 32.96 12.60 -2.42
N LEU A 32 32.29 11.99 -1.45
CA LEU A 32 32.47 12.26 -0.03
C LEU A 32 33.66 11.50 0.56
N TRP A 33 33.90 10.29 0.05
CA TRP A 33 35.03 9.44 0.41
C TRP A 33 35.82 9.09 -0.87
N PRO A 34 36.75 9.95 -1.30
CA PRO A 34 37.58 9.69 -2.46
C PRO A 34 38.58 8.56 -2.18
N ASP A 35 38.94 7.83 -3.22
CA ASP A 35 39.96 6.77 -3.14
C ASP A 35 41.34 7.40 -2.96
N ASP A 36 41.98 7.12 -1.82
CA ASP A 36 43.33 7.58 -1.50
C ASP A 36 44.41 6.56 -1.89
N GLY A 37 44.02 5.46 -2.55
CA GLY A 37 44.89 4.39 -2.99
C GLY A 37 45.19 3.33 -1.93
N SER A 38 44.69 3.47 -0.69
CA SER A 38 44.87 2.47 0.36
C SER A 38 43.80 1.37 0.28
N ILE A 39 42.53 1.75 0.38
CA ILE A 39 41.36 0.87 0.33
C ILE A 39 40.27 1.61 -0.42
N ALA A 40 39.66 0.95 -1.41
CA ALA A 40 38.52 1.51 -2.13
C ALA A 40 37.40 1.82 -1.11
N PRO A 41 37.06 3.10 -0.87
CA PRO A 41 36.18 3.49 0.23
C PRO A 41 34.71 3.14 -0.03
N VAL A 42 34.35 2.91 -1.30
CA VAL A 42 32.98 2.60 -1.72
C VAL A 42 33.01 1.51 -2.77
N GLU A 43 32.47 0.34 -2.40
CA GLU A 43 32.33 -0.83 -3.27
C GLU A 43 30.86 -1.20 -3.45
N THR A 44 30.55 -1.85 -4.56
CA THR A 44 29.20 -2.35 -4.87
C THR A 44 29.25 -3.84 -5.09
N VAL A 45 28.30 -4.57 -4.50
CA VAL A 45 28.18 -6.02 -4.65
C VAL A 45 26.96 -6.34 -5.51
N ASN A 46 27.12 -7.26 -6.46
CA ASN A 46 26.02 -7.73 -7.29
C ASN A 46 25.07 -8.62 -6.46
N GLY A 47 23.76 -8.45 -6.60
CA GLY A 47 22.76 -9.26 -5.90
C GLY A 47 22.88 -10.77 -6.11
N ARG A 48 23.43 -11.25 -7.23
CA ARG A 48 23.73 -12.69 -7.45
C ARG A 48 24.82 -13.19 -6.49
N ILE A 49 25.85 -12.37 -6.27
CA ILE A 49 26.94 -12.67 -5.33
C ILE A 49 26.38 -12.72 -3.91
N THR A 50 25.59 -11.71 -3.53
CA THR A 50 24.90 -11.68 -2.24
C THR A 50 24.04 -12.91 -2.02
N ALA A 51 23.25 -13.33 -3.03
CA ALA A 51 22.40 -14.50 -2.93
C ALA A 51 23.17 -15.80 -2.71
N GLN A 52 24.30 -15.98 -3.41
CA GLN A 52 25.15 -17.18 -3.27
C GLN A 52 25.86 -17.22 -1.92
N LEU A 53 26.47 -16.12 -1.48
CA LEU A 53 27.12 -16.06 -0.16
C LEU A 53 26.12 -16.28 0.97
N ARG A 54 24.94 -15.65 0.89
CA ARG A 54 23.86 -15.84 1.86
C ARG A 54 23.39 -17.30 1.96
N HIS A 55 23.33 -18.00 0.84
CA HIS A 55 22.99 -19.42 0.79
C HIS A 55 24.11 -20.29 1.40
N GLN A 56 25.37 -20.09 0.99
CA GLN A 56 26.50 -20.88 1.51
C GLN A 56 26.73 -20.69 3.02
N TRP A 57 26.42 -19.49 3.54
CA TRP A 57 26.49 -19.22 4.98
C TRP A 57 25.23 -19.65 5.75
N GLY A 58 24.27 -20.30 5.10
CA GLY A 58 23.04 -20.82 5.75
C GLY A 58 22.05 -19.74 6.20
N LEU A 59 22.21 -18.48 5.77
CA LEU A 59 21.43 -17.34 6.28
C LEU A 59 20.02 -17.24 5.64
N ASN A 60 19.68 -18.08 4.66
CA ASN A 60 18.32 -18.15 4.13
C ASN A 60 17.32 -18.64 5.19
N ALA A 61 17.74 -19.59 6.03
CA ALA A 61 16.92 -20.20 7.08
C ALA A 61 16.65 -19.27 8.27
N THR A 62 17.22 -18.06 8.31
CA THR A 62 17.08 -17.13 9.46
C THR A 62 15.64 -16.69 9.71
N LEU A 63 14.86 -16.45 8.65
CA LEU A 63 13.47 -15.98 8.74
C LEU A 63 12.42 -17.04 8.43
N ASP A 64 12.85 -18.15 7.83
CA ASP A 64 11.99 -19.24 7.41
C ASP A 64 12.80 -20.54 7.42
N PRO A 65 12.93 -21.21 8.58
CA PRO A 65 13.76 -22.41 8.70
C PRO A 65 13.29 -23.60 7.85
N GLU A 66 12.01 -23.62 7.47
CA GLU A 66 11.40 -24.71 6.70
C GLU A 66 11.59 -24.54 5.19
N ASN A 67 12.00 -23.35 4.73
CA ASN A 67 12.25 -23.07 3.32
C ASN A 67 13.70 -22.65 3.06
N GLU A 68 14.35 -23.29 2.10
CA GLU A 68 15.74 -22.97 1.70
C GLU A 68 15.86 -21.62 0.95
N GLY A 69 14.72 -21.00 0.64
CA GLY A 69 14.60 -19.78 -0.16
C GLY A 69 14.62 -18.48 0.65
N LYS A 70 14.76 -17.35 -0.06
CA LYS A 70 14.58 -16.03 0.53
C LYS A 70 13.12 -15.81 0.92
N ASN A 71 12.83 -15.66 2.22
CA ASN A 71 11.50 -15.24 2.66
C ASN A 71 11.22 -13.77 2.27
N ARG A 72 10.56 -13.58 1.12
CA ARG A 72 10.18 -12.25 0.60
C ARG A 72 8.98 -11.64 1.32
N SER A 73 8.29 -12.41 2.16
CA SER A 73 7.13 -11.93 2.94
C SER A 73 7.52 -11.21 4.23
N ASP A 74 8.80 -11.23 4.61
CA ASP A 74 9.33 -10.51 5.78
C ASP A 74 10.40 -9.50 5.35
N HIS A 75 10.19 -8.21 5.61
CA HIS A 75 11.08 -7.10 5.25
C HIS A 75 12.50 -7.21 5.85
N ARG A 76 12.69 -7.95 6.94
CA ARG A 76 14.00 -8.08 7.60
C ARG A 76 15.02 -8.82 6.73
N HIS A 77 14.60 -9.49 5.66
CA HIS A 77 15.53 -10.06 4.68
C HIS A 77 16.47 -9.00 4.08
N HIS A 78 16.05 -7.73 4.01
CA HIS A 78 16.90 -6.64 3.54
C HIS A 78 18.08 -6.37 4.48
N ALA A 79 17.89 -6.52 5.80
CA ALA A 79 18.97 -6.41 6.77
C ALA A 79 19.96 -7.57 6.65
N ILE A 80 19.46 -8.79 6.38
CA ILE A 80 20.30 -9.97 6.12
C ILE A 80 21.14 -9.75 4.85
N ASP A 81 20.52 -9.30 3.76
CA ASP A 81 21.24 -9.00 2.52
C ASP A 81 22.29 -7.90 2.74
N ALA A 82 21.97 -6.86 3.51
CA ALA A 82 22.91 -5.79 3.84
C ALA A 82 24.11 -6.28 4.65
N LEU A 83 23.91 -7.19 5.62
CA LEU A 83 25.02 -7.82 6.34
C LEU A 83 25.91 -8.60 5.37
N VAL A 84 25.31 -9.38 4.45
CA VAL A 84 26.09 -10.16 3.48
C VAL A 84 26.91 -9.24 2.58
N VAL A 85 26.33 -8.13 2.12
CA VAL A 85 27.07 -7.09 1.37
C VAL A 85 28.24 -6.55 2.19
N ALA A 86 28.03 -6.21 3.46
CA ALA A 86 29.08 -5.68 4.34
C ALA A 86 30.22 -6.68 4.60
N LEU A 87 29.91 -7.98 4.63
CA LEU A 87 30.90 -9.05 4.82
C LEU A 87 31.54 -9.54 3.51
N THR A 88 31.11 -9.03 2.37
CA THR A 88 31.64 -9.44 1.08
C THR A 88 32.94 -8.71 0.78
N SER A 89 34.04 -9.46 0.64
CA SER A 89 35.33 -8.92 0.22
C SER A 89 35.51 -8.93 -1.31
N ARG A 90 36.44 -8.11 -1.82
CA ARG A 90 36.88 -8.15 -3.23
C ARG A 90 37.36 -9.54 -3.66
N ALA A 91 38.01 -10.28 -2.75
CA ALA A 91 38.46 -11.64 -3.01
C ALA A 91 37.28 -12.59 -3.26
N PHE A 92 36.19 -12.45 -2.51
CA PHE A 92 34.97 -13.25 -2.73
C PHE A 92 34.32 -12.91 -4.07
N VAL A 93 34.20 -11.62 -4.38
CA VAL A 93 33.67 -11.15 -5.67
C VAL A 93 34.49 -11.72 -6.82
N LYS A 94 35.83 -11.63 -6.75
CA LYS A 94 36.73 -12.14 -7.79
C LYS A 94 36.61 -13.65 -7.96
N ARG A 95 36.71 -14.42 -6.87
CA ARG A 95 36.60 -15.90 -6.91
C ARG A 95 35.29 -16.34 -7.57
N LEU A 96 34.20 -15.68 -7.22
CA LEU A 96 32.89 -16.03 -7.76
C LEU A 96 32.70 -15.58 -9.21
N ALA A 97 33.24 -14.42 -9.58
CA ALA A 97 33.25 -13.95 -10.97
C ALA A 97 34.10 -14.86 -11.87
N ASP A 98 35.27 -15.30 -11.39
CA ASP A 98 36.15 -16.23 -12.11
C ASP A 98 35.46 -17.59 -12.29
N TRP A 99 34.81 -18.11 -11.24
CA TRP A 99 34.00 -19.33 -11.35
C TRP A 99 32.86 -19.18 -12.36
N HIS A 100 32.12 -18.06 -12.35
CA HIS A 100 31.05 -17.83 -13.30
C HIS A 100 31.52 -17.85 -14.76
N LYS A 101 32.75 -17.40 -15.04
CA LYS A 101 33.37 -17.48 -16.37
C LYS A 101 33.76 -18.91 -16.77
N GLN A 102 34.13 -19.74 -15.80
CA GLN A 102 34.59 -21.12 -16.01
C GLN A 102 33.49 -22.16 -15.77
N ARG A 103 32.26 -21.74 -15.46
CA ARG A 103 31.18 -22.66 -15.08
C ARG A 103 30.84 -23.67 -16.17
N GLU A 104 30.92 -23.26 -17.43
CA GLU A 104 30.66 -24.11 -18.60
C GLU A 104 31.77 -25.14 -18.86
N THR A 105 32.93 -24.98 -18.22
CA THR A 105 34.04 -25.94 -18.29
C THR A 105 33.96 -27.02 -17.19
N GLY A 106 32.85 -27.10 -16.46
CA GLY A 106 32.66 -28.05 -15.37
C GLY A 106 33.30 -27.64 -14.04
N ALA A 107 33.75 -26.39 -13.88
CA ALA A 107 34.37 -25.91 -12.65
C ALA A 107 33.38 -25.95 -11.46
N HIS A 108 33.81 -26.54 -10.33
CA HIS A 108 33.01 -26.59 -9.11
C HIS A 108 32.82 -25.18 -8.50
N PRO A 109 31.65 -24.90 -7.89
CA PRO A 109 31.41 -23.64 -7.22
C PRO A 109 32.41 -23.44 -6.07
N PRO A 110 33.00 -22.24 -5.92
CA PRO A 110 33.87 -21.96 -4.79
C PRO A 110 33.07 -22.04 -3.48
N GLN A 111 33.66 -22.70 -2.49
CA GLN A 111 33.14 -22.71 -1.13
C GLN A 111 33.65 -21.48 -0.36
N PHE A 112 32.74 -20.81 0.33
CA PHE A 112 32.98 -19.68 1.20
C PHE A 112 32.54 -20.05 2.61
N GLU A 113 33.51 -20.20 3.49
CA GLU A 113 33.23 -20.34 4.92
C GLU A 113 32.62 -19.04 5.46
N ALA A 114 31.82 -19.17 6.51
CA ALA A 114 31.32 -18.01 7.24
C ALA A 114 32.53 -17.24 7.82
N PRO A 115 32.52 -15.90 7.81
CA PRO A 115 33.64 -15.11 8.31
C PRO A 115 34.01 -15.38 9.79
N TRP A 116 33.10 -15.91 10.61
CA TRP A 116 33.38 -16.40 11.96
C TRP A 116 32.34 -17.43 12.42
N THR A 117 32.71 -18.23 13.43
CA THR A 117 31.82 -19.19 14.08
C THR A 117 30.68 -18.50 14.80
N GLY A 118 29.44 -18.96 14.60
CA GLY A 118 28.26 -18.39 15.27
C GLY A 118 27.63 -17.19 14.55
N LEU A 119 28.09 -16.84 13.34
CA LEU A 119 27.46 -15.82 12.49
C LEU A 119 25.94 -15.98 12.40
N PHE A 120 25.46 -17.20 12.13
CA PHE A 120 24.05 -17.49 11.96
C PHE A 120 23.22 -17.20 13.23
N GLU A 121 23.68 -17.69 14.39
CA GLU A 121 22.97 -17.48 15.66
C GLU A 121 22.99 -16.01 16.08
N GLY A 122 24.13 -15.33 15.94
CA GLY A 122 24.24 -13.90 16.20
C GLY A 122 23.31 -13.06 15.29
N LEU A 123 23.23 -13.42 14.01
CA LEU A 123 22.30 -12.80 13.06
C LEU A 123 20.85 -13.03 13.48
N LYS A 124 20.49 -14.27 13.81
CA LYS A 124 19.13 -14.65 14.21
C LYS A 124 18.64 -13.84 15.41
N THR A 125 19.47 -13.69 16.45
CA THR A 125 19.17 -12.85 17.61
C THR A 125 19.01 -11.38 17.19
N SER A 126 19.95 -10.84 16.42
CA SER A 126 19.92 -9.43 16.00
C SER A 126 18.70 -9.10 15.13
N VAL A 127 18.35 -9.98 14.20
CA VAL A 127 17.20 -9.82 13.29
C VAL A 127 15.87 -9.94 14.03
N ALA A 128 15.80 -10.70 15.11
CA ALA A 128 14.59 -10.78 15.94
C ALA A 128 14.22 -9.43 16.56
N GLU A 129 15.19 -8.57 16.83
CA GLU A 129 15.01 -7.27 17.48
C GLU A 129 14.78 -6.11 16.49
N VAL A 130 14.93 -6.34 15.18
CA VAL A 130 14.79 -5.29 14.16
C VAL A 130 13.36 -4.75 14.10
N VAL A 131 13.21 -3.47 14.39
CA VAL A 131 11.98 -2.71 14.14
C VAL A 131 12.09 -2.03 12.77
N VAL A 132 11.32 -2.53 11.81
CA VAL A 132 11.33 -2.00 10.43
C VAL A 132 10.72 -0.60 10.39
N SER A 133 11.50 0.36 9.89
CA SER A 133 11.05 1.74 9.66
C SER A 133 10.19 1.83 8.39
N HIS A 134 9.09 2.57 8.47
CA HIS A 134 8.18 2.81 7.36
C HIS A 134 8.07 4.30 7.05
N ARG A 135 8.10 4.64 5.76
CA ARG A 135 7.93 6.03 5.34
C ARG A 135 6.50 6.50 5.56
N VAL A 136 6.33 7.46 6.46
CA VAL A 136 5.03 8.08 6.76
C VAL A 136 4.56 8.97 5.61
N GLN A 137 3.30 8.80 5.20
CA GLN A 137 2.66 9.57 4.12
C GLN A 137 1.79 10.70 4.67
N ARG A 138 2.40 11.83 5.08
CA ARG A 138 1.65 13.02 5.57
C ARG A 138 1.35 14.09 4.51
N LYS A 139 1.79 13.89 3.26
CA LYS A 139 1.62 14.86 2.17
C LYS A 139 0.15 15.25 1.99
N LEU A 140 -0.10 16.55 1.83
CA LEU A 140 -1.43 17.10 1.55
C LEU A 140 -1.74 17.11 0.05
N SER A 141 -0.71 17.11 -0.79
CA SER A 141 -0.83 16.96 -2.24
C SER A 141 -1.30 15.55 -2.61
N GLY A 142 -2.16 15.44 -3.61
CA GLY A 142 -2.60 14.18 -4.18
C GLY A 142 -4.04 14.25 -4.68
N PRO A 143 -4.60 13.13 -5.15
CA PRO A 143 -5.97 13.08 -5.64
C PRO A 143 -6.98 13.54 -4.58
N LEU A 144 -7.89 14.43 -4.96
CA LEU A 144 -8.93 14.99 -4.08
C LEU A 144 -10.25 14.21 -4.14
N HIS A 145 -10.50 13.54 -5.26
CA HIS A 145 -11.63 12.66 -5.51
C HIS A 145 -11.27 11.70 -6.65
N GLU A 146 -12.10 10.69 -6.89
CA GLU A 146 -11.99 9.85 -8.08
C GLU A 146 -12.32 10.64 -9.34
N GLU A 147 -11.67 10.31 -10.45
CA GLU A 147 -11.83 11.03 -11.72
C GLU A 147 -13.19 10.81 -12.37
N ARG A 148 -13.92 9.75 -11.97
CA ARG A 148 -15.19 9.35 -12.60
C ARG A 148 -16.35 10.10 -11.93
N PRO A 149 -16.97 11.09 -12.61
CA PRO A 149 -18.08 11.82 -12.03
C PRO A 149 -19.34 10.95 -11.95
N LEU A 150 -20.17 11.30 -10.98
CA LEU A 150 -21.47 10.72 -10.67
C LEU A 150 -22.53 11.81 -10.86
N GLY A 151 -23.67 11.47 -11.49
CA GLY A 151 -24.80 12.40 -11.61
C GLY A 151 -25.81 12.18 -10.49
N LEU A 152 -26.34 13.24 -9.91
CA LEU A 152 -27.45 13.16 -8.96
C LEU A 152 -28.74 12.71 -9.67
N THR A 153 -29.51 11.83 -9.02
CA THR A 153 -30.86 11.46 -9.48
C THR A 153 -31.92 11.99 -8.51
N ALA A 154 -33.18 11.97 -8.95
CA ALA A 154 -34.32 12.29 -8.10
C ALA A 154 -34.89 11.04 -7.38
N GLU A 155 -34.15 9.92 -7.41
CA GLU A 155 -34.59 8.66 -6.81
C GLU A 155 -34.31 8.69 -5.32
N GLU A 156 -35.24 8.14 -4.52
CA GLU A 156 -35.09 8.07 -3.07
C GLU A 156 -34.09 6.96 -2.69
N PRO A 157 -33.17 7.24 -1.76
CA PRO A 157 -32.21 6.24 -1.27
C PRO A 157 -32.91 5.18 -0.41
N GLU A 158 -32.43 3.94 -0.47
CA GLU A 158 -32.93 2.89 0.43
C GLU A 158 -32.51 3.16 1.88
N LYS A 159 -31.35 3.81 2.07
CA LYS A 159 -30.84 4.19 3.39
C LYS A 159 -31.13 5.64 3.70
N SER A 160 -31.59 5.88 4.92
CA SER A 160 -31.79 7.24 5.45
C SER A 160 -30.53 8.11 5.27
N GLY A 161 -30.74 9.30 4.71
CA GLY A 161 -29.69 10.28 4.43
C GLY A 161 -28.75 9.94 3.26
N GLY A 162 -29.04 8.90 2.47
CA GLY A 162 -28.27 8.55 1.28
C GLY A 162 -28.51 9.48 0.08
N LEU A 163 -27.65 9.37 -0.93
CA LEU A 163 -27.82 9.95 -2.25
C LEU A 163 -27.83 8.83 -3.28
N VAL A 164 -28.83 8.81 -4.15
CA VAL A 164 -28.83 7.94 -5.33
C VAL A 164 -28.13 8.68 -6.46
N LEU A 165 -27.04 8.11 -6.94
CA LEU A 165 -26.21 8.68 -7.98
C LEU A 165 -26.18 7.76 -9.20
N VAL A 166 -25.87 8.31 -10.37
CA VAL A 166 -25.75 7.56 -11.61
C VAL A 166 -24.34 7.63 -12.16
N ARG A 167 -23.80 6.48 -12.55
CA ARG A 167 -22.57 6.38 -13.36
C ARG A 167 -22.81 5.61 -14.64
N ARG A 168 -22.00 5.88 -15.67
CA ARG A 168 -22.04 5.11 -16.92
C ARG A 168 -20.90 4.10 -16.91
N LYS A 169 -21.21 2.84 -17.20
CA LYS A 169 -20.22 1.76 -17.31
C LYS A 169 -20.44 0.96 -18.61
N PRO A 170 -19.37 0.53 -19.31
CA PRO A 170 -19.50 -0.36 -20.46
C PRO A 170 -20.20 -1.67 -20.10
N VAL A 171 -21.06 -2.16 -20.98
CA VAL A 171 -21.84 -3.39 -20.72
C VAL A 171 -20.97 -4.62 -20.53
N HIS A 172 -19.80 -4.65 -21.17
CA HIS A 172 -18.87 -5.77 -21.13
C HIS A 172 -18.02 -5.84 -19.85
N GLU A 173 -18.01 -4.78 -19.04
CA GLU A 173 -17.30 -4.73 -17.75
C GLU A 173 -18.24 -4.95 -16.54
N LEU A 174 -19.53 -5.17 -16.77
CA LEU A 174 -20.50 -5.28 -15.68
C LEU A 174 -20.35 -6.60 -14.91
N SER A 175 -20.35 -6.48 -13.58
CA SER A 175 -20.50 -7.64 -12.69
C SER A 175 -21.97 -8.08 -12.59
N ASN A 176 -22.21 -9.30 -12.10
CA ASN A 176 -23.57 -9.81 -11.87
C ASN A 176 -24.40 -8.89 -10.98
N ARG A 177 -23.78 -8.32 -9.94
CA ARG A 177 -24.42 -7.33 -9.06
C ARG A 177 -24.77 -6.04 -9.79
N GLU A 178 -23.91 -5.55 -10.68
CA GLU A 178 -24.16 -4.29 -11.39
C GLU A 178 -25.28 -4.41 -12.44
N VAL A 179 -25.52 -5.61 -12.99
CA VAL A 179 -26.64 -5.83 -13.91
C VAL A 179 -27.98 -5.51 -13.22
N THR A 180 -28.15 -5.84 -11.94
CA THR A 180 -29.39 -5.51 -11.20
C THR A 180 -29.53 -4.01 -10.91
N GLN A 181 -28.44 -3.26 -10.97
CA GLN A 181 -28.38 -1.82 -10.70
C GLN A 181 -28.57 -0.96 -11.96
N ILE A 182 -28.78 -1.57 -13.13
CA ILE A 182 -29.05 -0.83 -14.37
C ILE A 182 -30.34 -0.02 -14.21
N ARG A 183 -30.25 1.30 -14.37
CA ARG A 183 -31.38 2.23 -14.17
C ARG A 183 -32.57 1.92 -15.08
N ASP A 184 -32.30 1.61 -16.34
CA ASP A 184 -33.32 1.30 -17.35
C ASP A 184 -33.82 -0.15 -17.20
N GLY A 185 -35.11 -0.32 -16.88
CA GLY A 185 -35.71 -1.63 -16.63
C GLY A 185 -35.73 -2.55 -17.87
N ALA A 186 -35.94 -2.00 -19.06
CA ALA A 186 -35.97 -2.78 -20.30
C ALA A 186 -34.57 -3.30 -20.64
N ILE A 187 -33.56 -2.43 -20.57
CA ILE A 187 -32.16 -2.83 -20.78
C ILE A 187 -31.72 -3.82 -19.70
N ARG A 188 -32.13 -3.62 -18.44
CA ARG A 188 -31.85 -4.55 -17.33
C ARG A 188 -32.37 -5.95 -17.63
N ASN A 189 -33.63 -6.08 -18.04
CA ASN A 189 -34.24 -7.37 -18.35
C ASN A 189 -33.59 -8.02 -19.58
N MET A 190 -33.28 -7.22 -20.61
CA MET A 190 -32.58 -7.70 -21.79
C MET A 190 -31.17 -8.21 -21.46
N MET A 191 -30.42 -7.50 -20.60
CA MET A 191 -29.10 -7.95 -20.13
C MET A 191 -29.19 -9.25 -19.34
N LYS A 192 -30.20 -9.41 -18.47
CA LYS A 192 -30.43 -10.66 -17.74
C LYS A 192 -30.77 -11.84 -18.67
N ALA A 193 -31.54 -11.59 -19.74
CA ALA A 193 -31.96 -12.64 -20.66
C ALA A 193 -30.86 -13.02 -21.67
N ARG A 194 -30.14 -12.05 -22.22
CA ARG A 194 -29.20 -12.26 -23.35
C ARG A 194 -27.73 -12.26 -22.94
N ALA A 195 -27.38 -11.76 -21.76
CA ALA A 195 -26.00 -11.76 -21.25
C ALA A 195 -25.94 -12.01 -19.72
N PRO A 196 -26.47 -13.15 -19.24
CA PRO A 196 -26.55 -13.45 -17.81
C PRO A 196 -25.18 -13.66 -17.16
N THR A 197 -24.21 -14.22 -17.88
CA THR A 197 -22.88 -14.51 -17.34
C THR A 197 -21.87 -13.41 -17.66
N GLU A 198 -20.75 -13.38 -16.92
CA GLU A 198 -19.66 -12.43 -17.19
C GLU A 198 -19.00 -12.70 -18.55
N ALA A 199 -18.92 -13.96 -18.97
CA ALA A 199 -18.40 -14.34 -20.28
C ALA A 199 -19.27 -13.78 -21.43
N ASP A 200 -20.59 -13.90 -21.32
CA ASP A 200 -21.52 -13.35 -22.31
C ASP A 200 -21.37 -11.84 -22.44
N ARG A 201 -21.21 -11.16 -21.29
CA ARG A 201 -21.00 -9.71 -21.28
C ARG A 201 -19.68 -9.31 -21.90
N LYS A 202 -18.58 -10.04 -21.66
CA LYS A 202 -17.30 -9.79 -22.33
C LYS A 202 -17.42 -9.88 -23.86
N ALA A 203 -18.22 -10.82 -24.37
CA ALA A 203 -18.47 -10.94 -25.81
C ALA A 203 -19.22 -9.72 -26.41
N LEU A 204 -19.94 -8.93 -25.59
CA LEU A 204 -20.61 -7.71 -26.04
C LEU A 204 -19.65 -6.59 -26.48
N ALA A 205 -18.34 -6.72 -26.18
CA ALA A 205 -17.33 -5.81 -26.69
C ALA A 205 -17.22 -5.87 -28.22
N SER A 206 -17.32 -7.06 -28.80
CA SER A 206 -17.29 -7.28 -30.26
C SER A 206 -18.69 -7.44 -30.87
N ARG A 207 -19.65 -7.98 -30.11
CA ARG A 207 -21.02 -8.26 -30.57
C ARG A 207 -22.05 -7.56 -29.67
N PRO A 208 -22.27 -6.24 -29.83
CA PRO A 208 -23.14 -5.48 -28.95
C PRO A 208 -24.62 -5.88 -29.11
N LEU A 209 -25.38 -5.80 -28.02
CA LEU A 209 -26.84 -5.85 -28.08
C LEU A 209 -27.39 -4.58 -28.73
N THR A 210 -28.45 -4.70 -29.52
CA THR A 210 -29.08 -3.55 -30.19
C THR A 210 -30.48 -3.27 -29.67
N LEU A 211 -30.82 -1.99 -29.51
CA LEU A 211 -32.21 -1.53 -29.30
C LEU A 211 -32.81 -1.18 -30.65
N GLN A 212 -33.96 -1.77 -30.97
CA GLN A 212 -34.71 -1.36 -32.16
C GLN A 212 -35.27 0.05 -31.94
N ASP A 213 -35.05 0.92 -32.91
CA ASP A 213 -35.53 2.30 -32.92
C ASP A 213 -36.17 2.55 -34.29
N ARG A 214 -37.30 3.26 -34.34
CA ARG A 214 -37.97 3.63 -35.61
C ARG A 214 -37.03 4.39 -36.54
N ASN A 215 -36.07 5.14 -35.99
CA ASN A 215 -35.09 5.92 -36.75
C ASN A 215 -33.79 5.16 -37.05
N HIS A 216 -33.66 3.90 -36.63
CA HIS A 216 -32.47 3.10 -36.88
C HIS A 216 -32.85 1.63 -37.20
N PRO A 217 -33.08 1.29 -38.49
CA PRO A 217 -33.60 -0.02 -38.90
C PRO A 217 -32.72 -1.21 -38.46
N GLN A 218 -31.41 -1.01 -38.39
CA GLN A 218 -30.45 -2.02 -37.92
C GLN A 218 -30.31 -2.09 -36.38
N GLY A 219 -31.01 -1.22 -35.66
CA GLY A 219 -30.94 -1.07 -34.20
C GLY A 219 -29.71 -0.31 -33.70
N ARG A 220 -29.85 0.41 -32.59
CA ARG A 220 -28.76 1.17 -31.96
C ARG A 220 -27.98 0.28 -30.99
N PRO A 221 -26.65 0.13 -31.14
CA PRO A 221 -25.85 -0.71 -30.25
C PRO A 221 -25.75 -0.12 -28.84
N ILE A 222 -25.97 -0.96 -27.83
CA ILE A 222 -25.83 -0.61 -26.42
C ILE A 222 -24.39 -0.89 -25.98
N THR A 223 -23.59 0.17 -25.90
CA THR A 223 -22.19 0.07 -25.47
C THR A 223 -22.01 0.33 -23.99
N LYS A 224 -22.81 1.26 -23.43
CA LYS A 224 -22.72 1.70 -22.03
C LYS A 224 -24.12 1.86 -21.44
N VAL A 225 -24.26 1.49 -20.17
CA VAL A 225 -25.51 1.64 -19.42
C VAL A 225 -25.33 2.52 -18.21
N ARG A 226 -26.44 3.12 -17.74
CA ARG A 226 -26.49 3.91 -16.51
C ARG A 226 -26.76 2.98 -15.33
N LEU A 227 -25.89 3.04 -14.33
CA LEU A 227 -25.99 2.28 -13.09
C LEU A 227 -26.38 3.20 -11.94
N LEU A 228 -27.36 2.79 -11.15
CA LEU A 228 -27.74 3.43 -9.90
C LEU A 228 -26.79 2.99 -8.79
N VAL A 229 -26.23 3.97 -8.10
CA VAL A 229 -25.22 3.77 -7.07
C VAL A 229 -25.58 4.65 -5.88
N GLU A 230 -25.93 4.00 -4.77
CA GLU A 230 -26.21 4.72 -3.54
C GLU A 230 -24.91 5.04 -2.78
N ARG A 231 -24.78 6.29 -2.33
CA ARG A 231 -23.64 6.78 -1.54
C ARG A 231 -24.11 7.66 -0.42
N GLN A 232 -23.37 7.62 0.69
CA GLN A 232 -23.54 8.55 1.79
C GLN A 232 -22.95 9.92 1.40
N PRO A 233 -23.54 11.07 1.80
CA PRO A 233 -23.03 12.40 1.46
C PRO A 233 -21.57 12.61 1.84
N ARG A 234 -21.13 12.07 2.98
CA ARG A 234 -19.72 12.11 3.43
C ARG A 234 -18.72 11.37 2.52
N ALA A 235 -19.21 10.51 1.64
CA ALA A 235 -18.39 9.68 0.75
C ALA A 235 -18.20 10.30 -0.63
N VAL A 236 -18.88 11.41 -0.92
CA VAL A 236 -18.83 12.11 -2.20
C VAL A 236 -18.62 13.60 -2.00
N MET A 237 -18.20 14.30 -3.04
CA MET A 237 -18.18 15.77 -3.06
C MET A 237 -18.79 16.28 -4.35
N ALA A 238 -19.47 17.43 -4.28
CA ALA A 238 -19.88 18.14 -5.47
C ALA A 238 -18.64 18.69 -6.19
N VAL A 239 -18.56 18.47 -7.50
CA VAL A 239 -17.43 18.88 -8.35
C VAL A 239 -17.76 20.14 -9.13
N LYS A 240 -19.05 20.39 -9.38
CA LYS A 240 -19.55 21.58 -10.08
C LYS A 240 -20.46 22.39 -9.17
N SER A 241 -20.55 23.69 -9.46
CA SER A 241 -21.47 24.62 -8.79
C SER A 241 -22.95 24.30 -9.01
N ASP A 242 -23.27 23.50 -10.04
CA ASP A 242 -24.63 23.08 -10.34
C ASP A 242 -25.27 22.15 -9.29
N GLY A 243 -24.48 21.60 -8.36
CA GLY A 243 -24.95 20.68 -7.33
C GLY A 243 -25.46 19.33 -7.85
N ARG A 244 -25.27 19.04 -9.15
CA ARG A 244 -25.75 17.82 -9.82
C ARG A 244 -24.63 16.83 -10.12
N THR A 245 -23.39 17.28 -10.13
CA THR A 245 -22.23 16.45 -10.43
C THR A 245 -21.40 16.19 -9.18
N PHE A 246 -21.23 14.93 -8.82
CA PHE A 246 -20.49 14.45 -7.66
C PHE A 246 -19.28 13.61 -8.08
N ALA A 247 -18.32 13.40 -7.18
CA ALA A 247 -17.25 12.42 -7.33
C ALA A 247 -17.00 11.71 -6.00
N GLU A 248 -16.58 10.43 -6.06
CA GLU A 248 -16.27 9.65 -4.86
C GLU A 248 -14.97 10.15 -4.20
N LEU A 249 -14.96 10.19 -2.87
CA LEU A 249 -13.81 10.60 -2.06
C LEU A 249 -12.85 9.43 -1.75
N GLY A 250 -13.02 8.26 -2.37
CA GLY A 250 -12.41 6.99 -1.97
C GLY A 250 -10.92 7.07 -1.63
N GLN A 251 -10.10 7.62 -2.53
CA GLN A 251 -8.66 7.76 -2.33
C GLN A 251 -8.25 9.06 -1.62
N SER A 252 -9.19 9.97 -1.35
CA SER A 252 -8.90 11.32 -0.87
C SER A 252 -8.72 11.41 0.63
N LEU A 253 -9.05 10.34 1.36
CA LEU A 253 -8.90 10.32 2.80
C LEU A 253 -7.42 10.47 3.19
N ARG A 254 -7.12 11.55 3.93
CA ARG A 254 -5.74 11.91 4.29
C ARG A 254 -5.36 11.27 5.61
N HIS A 255 -6.15 11.54 6.64
CA HIS A 255 -5.85 11.11 8.00
C HIS A 255 -7.11 10.80 8.79
N LEU A 256 -6.88 10.04 9.86
CA LEU A 256 -7.80 9.85 10.97
C LEU A 256 -7.21 10.54 12.20
N ALA A 257 -7.95 11.40 12.86
CA ALA A 257 -7.58 11.99 14.14
C ALA A 257 -8.42 11.36 15.27
N LEU A 258 -7.78 10.96 16.35
CA LEU A 258 -8.42 10.47 17.56
C LEU A 258 -8.41 11.56 18.61
N TYR A 259 -9.56 11.84 19.19
CA TYR A 259 -9.74 12.81 20.27
C TYR A 259 -10.29 12.11 21.50
N ARG A 260 -9.92 12.62 22.67
CA ARG A 260 -10.50 12.26 23.95
C ARG A 260 -11.52 13.33 24.34
N THR A 261 -12.77 12.94 24.51
CA THR A 261 -13.83 13.84 24.96
C THR A 261 -13.62 14.22 26.44
N PRO A 262 -14.28 15.28 26.94
CA PRO A 262 -14.25 15.62 28.38
C PRO A 262 -14.68 14.46 29.29
N GLU A 263 -15.56 13.58 28.81
CA GLU A 263 -16.02 12.36 29.51
C GLU A 263 -15.04 11.18 29.39
N GLY A 264 -13.88 11.38 28.76
CA GLY A 264 -12.83 10.36 28.60
C GLY A 264 -13.03 9.39 27.44
N LYS A 265 -14.08 9.54 26.62
CA LYS A 265 -14.33 8.65 25.48
C LYS A 265 -13.42 8.97 24.30
N ILE A 266 -12.98 7.95 23.56
CA ILE A 266 -12.23 8.14 22.31
C ILE A 266 -13.19 8.26 21.14
N VAL A 267 -13.11 9.38 20.42
CA VAL A 267 -13.86 9.65 19.20
C VAL A 267 -12.91 9.86 18.03
N SER A 268 -13.31 9.41 16.83
CA SER A 268 -12.51 9.59 15.62
C SER A 268 -13.12 10.65 14.70
N ARG A 269 -12.26 11.43 14.06
CA ARG A 269 -12.60 12.35 12.97
C ARG A 269 -11.72 12.02 11.77
N THR A 270 -12.36 11.71 10.65
CA THR A 270 -11.67 11.46 9.39
C THR A 270 -11.74 12.70 8.53
N LYS A 271 -10.64 13.03 7.84
CA LYS A 271 -10.57 14.21 6.98
C LYS A 271 -9.97 13.85 5.64
N THR A 272 -10.60 14.34 4.58
CA THR A 272 -10.06 14.26 3.22
C THR A 272 -8.92 15.25 3.04
N ARG A 273 -8.15 15.10 1.95
CA ARG A 273 -7.08 16.05 1.60
C ARG A 273 -7.62 17.47 1.43
N LEU A 274 -8.75 17.64 0.75
CA LEU A 274 -9.36 18.95 0.56
C LEU A 274 -9.70 19.60 1.91
N GLN A 275 -10.38 18.86 2.79
CA GLN A 275 -10.73 19.34 4.13
C GLN A 275 -9.48 19.66 4.97
N ALA A 276 -8.42 18.86 4.85
CA ALA A 276 -7.15 19.11 5.54
C ALA A 276 -6.43 20.37 5.01
N ILE A 277 -6.52 20.64 3.71
CA ILE A 277 -5.99 21.87 3.09
C ILE A 277 -6.78 23.10 3.55
N GLU A 278 -8.12 23.01 3.58
CA GLU A 278 -8.99 24.07 4.09
C GLU A 278 -8.71 24.36 5.57
N HIS A 279 -8.56 23.31 6.38
CA HIS A 279 -8.16 23.45 7.78
C HIS A 279 -6.79 24.08 7.94
N LEU A 280 -5.80 23.68 7.13
CA LEU A 280 -4.48 24.32 7.16
C LEU A 280 -4.57 25.81 6.81
N ARG A 281 -5.42 26.21 5.86
CA ARG A 281 -5.63 27.62 5.52
C ARG A 281 -6.28 28.41 6.66
N LYS A 282 -7.32 27.83 7.29
CA LYS A 282 -8.11 28.49 8.34
C LYS A 282 -7.42 28.50 9.70
N PHE A 283 -6.84 27.38 10.13
CA PHE A 283 -6.32 27.16 11.48
C PHE A 283 -4.80 27.00 11.55
N LYS A 284 -4.08 27.12 10.42
CA LYS A 284 -2.62 26.91 10.32
C LYS A 284 -2.14 25.52 10.75
N THR A 285 -3.06 24.58 10.94
CA THR A 285 -2.78 23.17 11.22
C THR A 285 -3.75 22.28 10.44
N PRO A 286 -3.30 21.13 9.89
CA PRO A 286 -4.19 20.19 9.23
C PRO A 286 -5.07 19.39 10.22
N VAL A 287 -4.71 19.39 11.51
CA VAL A 287 -5.44 18.71 12.60
C VAL A 287 -5.58 19.67 13.77
N GLN A 288 -6.80 19.91 14.23
CA GLN A 288 -7.03 20.77 15.39
C GLN A 288 -6.58 20.04 16.67
N ARG A 289 -5.98 20.77 17.61
CA ARG A 289 -5.57 20.21 18.91
C ARG A 289 -6.75 20.06 19.88
N THR A 290 -7.68 20.99 19.80
CA THR A 290 -8.89 21.00 20.63
C THR A 290 -10.07 21.31 19.72
N LEU A 291 -11.15 20.54 19.87
CA LEU A 291 -12.42 20.77 19.18
C LEU A 291 -13.31 21.73 19.99
N ASP A 292 -14.33 22.30 19.35
CA ASP A 292 -15.27 23.23 19.98
C ASP A 292 -16.05 22.59 21.15
N ASP A 293 -16.19 21.27 21.15
CA ASP A 293 -16.81 20.48 22.23
C ASP A 293 -15.88 20.18 23.42
N GLY A 294 -14.67 20.75 23.43
CA GLY A 294 -13.65 20.52 24.46
C GLY A 294 -12.82 19.25 24.28
N SER A 295 -13.08 18.43 23.25
CA SER A 295 -12.31 17.22 22.99
C SER A 295 -10.86 17.54 22.60
N VAL A 296 -9.90 16.83 23.20
CA VAL A 296 -8.47 17.05 23.00
C VAL A 296 -7.86 15.96 22.11
N LEU A 297 -7.02 16.36 21.17
CA LEU A 297 -6.33 15.45 20.25
C LEU A 297 -5.40 14.51 21.04
N VAL A 298 -5.56 13.21 20.81
CA VAL A 298 -4.64 12.19 21.32
C VAL A 298 -3.50 12.01 20.32
N PHE A 299 -3.84 11.70 19.06
CA PHE A 299 -2.94 11.72 17.91
C PHE A 299 -3.74 11.55 16.61
N SER A 300 -3.06 11.76 15.50
CA SER A 300 -3.52 11.53 14.13
C SER A 300 -2.73 10.40 13.45
N LEU A 301 -3.39 9.68 12.55
CA LEU A 301 -2.87 8.54 11.84
C LEU A 301 -3.00 8.73 10.33
N CYS A 302 -1.90 8.45 9.63
CA CYS A 302 -1.77 8.37 8.18
C CYS A 302 -1.17 7.01 7.81
N ALA A 303 -1.16 6.66 6.52
CA ALA A 303 -0.41 5.50 6.05
C ALA A 303 1.09 5.63 6.37
N GLY A 304 1.70 4.54 6.81
CA GLY A 304 3.10 4.46 7.23
C GLY A 304 3.37 4.84 8.68
N GLU A 305 2.40 5.39 9.43
CA GLU A 305 2.56 5.60 10.88
C GLU A 305 2.69 4.27 11.62
N ILE A 306 3.37 4.27 12.76
CA ILE A 306 3.58 3.07 13.55
C ILE A 306 2.81 3.16 14.87
N LEU A 307 2.12 2.07 15.19
CA LEU A 307 1.44 1.84 16.46
C LEU A 307 2.22 0.78 17.22
N ALA A 308 2.39 1.00 18.51
CA ALA A 308 2.82 -0.03 19.45
C ALA A 308 1.59 -0.60 20.16
N ARG A 309 1.54 -1.92 20.29
CA ARG A 309 0.46 -2.64 20.99
C ARG A 309 1.06 -3.52 22.07
N ARG A 310 0.59 -3.36 23.30
CA ARG A 310 0.91 -4.27 24.40
C ARG A 310 0.06 -5.54 24.28
N LEU A 311 0.72 -6.69 24.28
CA LEU A 311 0.09 -8.01 24.26
C LEU A 311 -0.16 -8.51 25.69
N ALA A 312 -0.99 -9.55 25.82
CA ALA A 312 -1.36 -10.11 27.12
C ALA A 312 -0.17 -10.66 27.92
N ASN A 313 0.88 -11.12 27.23
CA ASN A 313 2.13 -11.57 27.83
C ASN A 313 3.08 -10.43 28.23
N GLY A 314 2.65 -9.16 28.10
CA GLY A 314 3.43 -7.97 28.41
C GLY A 314 4.38 -7.50 27.30
N SER A 315 4.59 -8.28 26.24
CA SER A 315 5.45 -7.87 25.14
C SER A 315 4.78 -6.78 24.28
N VAL A 316 5.60 -6.03 23.54
CA VAL A 316 5.14 -4.94 22.67
C VAL A 316 5.36 -5.32 21.22
N GLU A 317 4.29 -5.29 20.44
CA GLU A 317 4.33 -5.47 19.00
C GLU A 317 4.25 -4.11 18.29
N HIS A 318 4.99 -3.98 17.18
CA HIS A 318 4.93 -2.80 16.31
C HIS A 318 4.12 -3.09 15.05
N LEU A 319 3.16 -2.22 14.76
CA LEU A 319 2.21 -2.32 13.67
C LEU A 319 2.31 -1.09 12.77
N VAL A 320 2.42 -1.27 11.46
CA VAL A 320 2.35 -0.18 10.49
C VAL A 320 0.91 0.04 10.05
N VAL A 321 0.46 1.30 10.09
CA VAL A 321 -0.82 1.73 9.53
C VAL A 321 -0.73 1.67 8.01
N ARG A 322 -1.57 0.86 7.39
CA ARG A 322 -1.66 0.75 5.92
C ARG A 322 -2.56 1.80 5.32
N LYS A 323 -3.76 1.93 5.89
CA LYS A 323 -4.80 2.85 5.45
C LYS A 323 -5.80 3.09 6.57
N VAL A 324 -6.54 4.18 6.45
CA VAL A 324 -7.71 4.47 7.27
C VAL A 324 -8.93 4.54 6.35
N ASN A 325 -10.14 4.36 6.88
CA ASN A 325 -11.37 4.52 6.10
C ASN A 325 -12.31 5.56 6.72
N GLN A 326 -13.36 5.93 5.98
CA GLN A 326 -14.34 6.94 6.43
C GLN A 326 -15.14 6.52 7.67
N ALA A 327 -15.23 5.21 7.96
CA ALA A 327 -15.87 4.69 9.16
C ALA A 327 -14.99 4.79 10.42
N GLY A 328 -13.78 5.34 10.31
CA GLY A 328 -12.89 5.49 11.45
C GLY A 328 -12.09 4.23 11.80
N ARG A 329 -12.01 3.25 10.88
CA ARG A 329 -11.20 2.05 11.06
C ARG A 329 -9.76 2.28 10.59
N VAL A 330 -8.82 1.69 11.32
CA VAL A 330 -7.38 1.74 11.05
C VAL A 330 -6.93 0.35 10.60
N PHE A 331 -6.55 0.20 9.34
CA PHE A 331 -6.03 -1.06 8.80
C PHE A 331 -4.53 -1.11 8.99
N TYR A 332 -4.02 -2.25 9.45
CA TYR A 332 -2.62 -2.38 9.85
C TYR A 332 -2.04 -3.74 9.44
N LYS A 333 -0.71 -3.87 9.58
CA LYS A 333 0.02 -5.14 9.56
C LYS A 333 1.25 -5.04 10.48
N PRO A 334 1.84 -6.15 10.93
CA PRO A 334 3.13 -6.12 11.63
C PRO A 334 4.18 -5.38 10.78
N VAL A 335 5.05 -4.57 11.41
CA VAL A 335 6.06 -3.77 10.67
C VAL A 335 7.02 -4.62 9.84
N VAL A 336 7.28 -5.86 10.28
CA VAL A 336 8.15 -6.82 9.59
C VAL A 336 7.49 -7.42 8.35
N ARG A 337 6.16 -7.47 8.28
CA ARG A 337 5.44 -8.18 7.22
C ARG A 337 5.42 -7.36 5.93
N ALA A 338 5.86 -7.95 4.81
CA ALA A 338 5.88 -7.32 3.49
C ALA A 338 4.55 -7.44 2.76
N ASP A 339 3.89 -8.59 2.85
CA ASP A 339 2.63 -8.85 2.20
C ASP A 339 1.44 -8.18 2.91
N THR A 340 0.28 -8.27 2.26
CA THR A 340 -0.98 -7.75 2.79
C THR A 340 -1.75 -8.87 3.48
N PRO A 341 -2.16 -8.72 4.74
CA PRO A 341 -3.00 -9.73 5.39
C PRO A 341 -4.32 -9.90 4.62
N LYS A 342 -4.70 -11.15 4.38
CA LYS A 342 -5.96 -11.57 3.75
C LYS A 342 -6.64 -12.59 4.69
N PRO A 343 -7.78 -12.28 5.33
CA PRO A 343 -8.52 -11.01 5.26
C PRO A 343 -7.78 -9.84 5.93
N GLU A 344 -8.15 -8.61 5.57
CA GLU A 344 -7.56 -7.43 6.20
C GLU A 344 -7.96 -7.30 7.67
N VAL A 345 -7.00 -6.97 8.53
CA VAL A 345 -7.23 -6.68 9.96
C VAL A 345 -7.31 -5.17 10.21
N SER A 346 -8.13 -4.75 11.17
CA SER A 346 -8.28 -3.33 11.50
C SER A 346 -8.77 -3.07 12.91
N PHE A 347 -8.36 -1.94 13.49
CA PHE A 347 -8.86 -1.40 14.75
C PHE A 347 -10.00 -0.42 14.54
N GLY A 348 -10.91 -0.35 15.51
CA GLY A 348 -11.86 0.75 15.64
C GLY A 348 -11.36 1.80 16.64
N PRO A 349 -12.04 2.94 16.77
CA PRO A 349 -11.65 3.99 17.72
C PRO A 349 -11.61 3.51 19.18
N ALA A 350 -12.53 2.62 19.57
CA ALA A 350 -12.59 2.06 20.92
C ALA A 350 -11.35 1.23 21.29
N SER A 351 -10.62 0.68 20.32
CA SER A 351 -9.39 -0.07 20.57
C SER A 351 -8.26 0.76 21.17
N PHE A 352 -8.40 2.10 21.20
CA PHE A 352 -7.42 3.02 21.76
C PHE A 352 -7.82 3.57 23.14
N ALA A 353 -8.94 3.11 23.70
CA ALA A 353 -9.52 3.68 24.92
C ALA A 353 -8.73 3.32 26.19
N ASP A 354 -8.21 2.09 26.28
CA ASP A 354 -7.49 1.56 27.45
C ASP A 354 -6.00 1.89 27.46
N GLY A 355 -5.47 2.50 26.39
CA GLY A 355 -4.05 2.81 26.24
C GLY A 355 -3.17 1.60 25.92
N SER A 356 -3.74 0.42 25.64
CA SER A 356 -2.98 -0.77 25.21
C SER A 356 -2.35 -0.59 23.82
N ILE A 357 -2.86 0.37 23.03
CA ILE A 357 -2.36 0.75 21.72
C ILE A 357 -2.02 2.24 21.72
N TRP A 358 -0.78 2.59 21.38
CA TRP A 358 -0.32 3.97 21.29
C TRP A 358 0.53 4.21 20.05
N LYS A 359 0.64 5.48 19.65
CA LYS A 359 1.45 5.89 18.51
C LYS A 359 2.92 6.01 18.90
N VAL A 360 3.81 5.53 18.05
CA VAL A 360 5.26 5.68 18.19
C VAL A 360 5.88 6.17 16.88
N SER A 361 7.03 6.83 16.96
CA SER A 361 7.85 7.15 15.80
C SER A 361 9.03 6.19 15.76
N VAL A 362 9.30 5.61 14.59
CA VAL A 362 10.49 4.80 14.33
C VAL A 362 11.36 5.58 13.37
N ASP A 363 12.59 5.87 13.77
CA ASP A 363 13.54 6.60 12.92
C ASP A 363 14.08 5.69 11.78
N PRO A 364 14.85 6.23 10.81
CA PRO A 364 15.33 5.45 9.67
C PRO A 364 16.18 4.21 10.02
N ILE A 365 16.75 4.14 11.23
CA ILE A 365 17.58 3.02 11.70
C ILE A 365 16.86 2.13 12.72
N GLY A 366 15.54 2.30 12.89
CA GLY A 366 14.72 1.41 13.71
C GLY A 366 14.57 1.80 15.18
N ARG A 367 15.08 2.97 15.62
CA ARG A 367 14.93 3.38 17.02
C ARG A 367 13.51 3.88 17.27
N VAL A 368 12.88 3.32 18.29
CA VAL A 368 11.51 3.65 18.69
C VAL A 368 11.50 4.81 19.68
N ARG A 369 10.66 5.82 19.44
CA ARG A 369 10.44 6.95 20.33
C ARG A 369 8.94 7.22 20.51
N PRO A 370 8.51 7.79 21.64
CA PRO A 370 7.13 8.27 21.78
C PRO A 370 6.79 9.28 20.68
N ALA A 371 5.65 9.10 20.02
CA ALA A 371 5.14 10.08 19.07
C ALA A 371 4.06 10.94 19.74
N ARG A 372 4.23 12.26 19.69
CA ARG A 372 3.22 13.24 20.12
C ARG A 372 2.94 14.16 18.91
N ASP A 373 1.67 14.44 18.65
CA ASP A 373 1.21 15.29 17.54
C ASP A 373 0.94 16.74 17.94
#